data_AF-A0A923Q2X0-F1
#
_entry.id   AF-A0A923Q2X0-F1
#
_cell.length_a   1.000
_cell.length_b   1.000
_cell.length_c   1.000
_cell.angle_alpha   90.00
_cell.angle_beta   90.00
_cell.angle_gamma   90.00
#
_symmetry.space_group_name_H-M   'P 1'
#
loop_
_entity.id
_entity.type
_entity.pdbx_description
1 polymer ?
#
loop_
_entity_poly.entity_id
_entity_poly.type
_entity_poly.pdbx_seq_one_letter_code
_entity_poly.pdbx_strand_id
1 'polypeptide(L)'
;MEIESIDSGLKRQPQKRKKSDDIFEPIRNEHDIPYYDDDKDGRSELISSPDGEPAAYFGPRMTIANRTCWYMGFALIAIAVVGFAAPVIWEFHFGYIHNLINLVAGVATLWVGLTRVGPVARSFSLCMGTAYLLFGILGFVFGMNVIVNGAVEARYYMTWVPGSAEFGRWDHYLHALCGAILLAGGILSRQRISLRSGVLK
;
A
#
# COMPACT_ATOMS: atom_id res chain seq x y z
N MET A 1 66.13 1.82 -37.88
CA MET A 1 65.24 0.70 -37.48
C MET A 1 63.84 1.29 -37.42
N GLU A 2 63.19 1.34 -38.58
CA GLU A 2 61.82 1.85 -38.75
C GLU A 2 60.85 0.69 -38.53
N ILE A 3 59.80 0.92 -37.74
CA ILE A 3 58.75 -0.06 -37.48
C ILE A 3 57.53 0.42 -38.28
N GLU A 4 57.27 -0.26 -39.39
CA GLU A 4 56.08 -0.02 -40.21
C GLU A 4 54.81 -0.50 -39.47
N SER A 5 53.83 0.40 -39.39
CA SER A 5 52.52 0.15 -38.79
C SER A 5 51.60 -0.62 -39.75
N ILE A 6 51.14 -1.80 -39.33
CA ILE A 6 50.15 -2.60 -40.05
C ILE A 6 48.75 -2.07 -39.71
N ASP A 7 48.18 -1.30 -40.63
CA ASP A 7 46.78 -0.88 -40.61
C ASP A 7 45.91 -1.96 -41.28
N SER A 8 45.34 -2.86 -40.48
CA SER A 8 44.46 -3.94 -40.96
C SER A 8 43.02 -3.45 -41.08
N GLY A 9 42.70 -2.84 -42.22
CA GLY A 9 41.35 -2.42 -42.61
C GLY A 9 40.39 -3.60 -42.82
N LEU A 10 39.80 -4.11 -41.73
CA LEU A 10 38.68 -5.06 -41.77
C LEU A 10 37.35 -4.31 -41.74
N LYS A 11 36.89 -3.88 -42.92
CA LYS A 11 35.51 -3.39 -43.12
C LYS A 11 34.53 -4.54 -42.90
N ARG A 12 33.95 -4.61 -41.70
CA ARG A 12 32.81 -5.51 -41.41
C ARG A 12 31.60 -5.05 -42.22
N GLN A 13 31.12 -5.90 -43.13
CA GLN A 13 29.83 -5.67 -43.79
C GLN A 13 28.68 -5.87 -42.79
N PRO A 14 27.65 -5.01 -42.83
CA PRO A 14 26.47 -5.16 -41.99
C PRO A 14 25.65 -6.38 -42.45
N GLN A 15 25.59 -7.42 -41.62
CA GLN A 15 24.67 -8.53 -41.81
C GLN A 15 23.22 -8.05 -41.64
N LYS A 16 22.44 -8.09 -42.72
CA LYS A 16 20.98 -7.90 -42.67
C LYS A 16 20.36 -9.06 -41.87
N ARG A 17 20.01 -8.81 -40.62
CA ARG A 17 19.20 -9.72 -39.79
C ARG A 17 17.85 -9.95 -40.48
N LYS A 18 17.58 -11.20 -40.86
CA LYS A 18 16.24 -11.64 -41.30
C LYS A 18 15.28 -11.45 -40.13
N LYS A 19 14.19 -10.73 -40.38
CA LYS A 19 13.08 -10.51 -39.45
C LYS A 19 12.32 -11.83 -39.34
N SER A 20 12.54 -12.59 -38.26
CA SER A 20 11.75 -13.77 -37.90
C SER A 20 10.51 -13.29 -37.16
N ASP A 21 9.63 -12.60 -37.88
CA ASP A 21 8.24 -12.44 -37.47
C ASP A 21 7.56 -13.68 -38.06
N ASP A 22 7.29 -14.68 -37.23
CA ASP A 22 6.26 -15.72 -37.37
C ASP A 22 6.65 -16.89 -36.46
N ILE A 23 5.67 -17.50 -35.79
CA ILE A 23 5.79 -18.60 -34.82
C ILE A 23 6.04 -18.14 -33.36
N PHE A 24 5.16 -17.32 -32.83
CA PHE A 24 4.80 -17.46 -31.41
C PHE A 24 3.33 -17.06 -31.26
N GLU A 25 2.42 -18.03 -31.42
CA GLU A 25 1.05 -17.85 -30.94
C GLU A 25 1.08 -17.95 -29.40
N PRO A 26 0.74 -16.89 -28.67
CA PRO A 26 0.67 -16.98 -27.22
C PRO A 26 -0.48 -17.90 -26.83
N ILE A 27 -0.15 -18.95 -26.07
CA ILE A 27 -1.10 -19.82 -25.39
C ILE A 27 -2.04 -18.93 -24.57
N ARG A 28 -3.30 -18.79 -25.01
CA ARG A 28 -4.36 -18.13 -24.23
C ARG A 28 -4.65 -18.99 -23.01
N ASN A 29 -4.14 -18.59 -21.85
CA ASN A 29 -4.60 -19.12 -20.58
C ASN A 29 -5.95 -18.46 -20.27
N GLU A 30 -7.02 -19.24 -20.27
CA GLU A 30 -8.41 -18.81 -20.04
C GLU A 30 -8.71 -18.39 -18.59
N HIS A 31 -7.67 -18.05 -17.82
CA HIS A 31 -7.74 -17.54 -16.44
C HIS A 31 -7.15 -16.13 -16.31
N ASP A 32 -7.20 -15.37 -17.40
CA ASP A 32 -6.86 -13.95 -17.42
C ASP A 32 -7.85 -13.15 -16.56
N ILE A 33 -7.48 -12.98 -15.29
CA ILE A 33 -7.89 -11.84 -14.49
C ILE A 33 -7.54 -10.62 -15.35
N PRO A 34 -8.48 -9.72 -15.71
CA PRO A 34 -8.19 -8.62 -16.61
C PRO A 34 -7.15 -7.71 -15.96
N TYR A 35 -5.89 -7.93 -16.33
CA TYR A 35 -4.78 -7.06 -15.98
C TYR A 35 -4.99 -5.80 -16.80
N TYR A 36 -5.54 -4.78 -16.13
CA TYR A 36 -5.86 -3.49 -16.73
C TYR A 36 -4.54 -2.77 -17.05
N ASP A 37 -4.01 -3.03 -18.24
CA ASP A 37 -2.82 -2.38 -18.79
C ASP A 37 -3.23 -1.01 -19.39
N ASP A 38 -3.43 -0.04 -18.50
CA ASP A 38 -3.78 1.35 -18.84
C ASP A 38 -2.64 2.31 -18.50
N ASP A 39 -1.40 1.84 -18.60
CA ASP A 39 -0.19 2.61 -18.28
C ASP A 39 0.68 2.83 -19.52
N LYS A 40 0.08 3.34 -20.61
CA LYS A 40 0.82 3.76 -21.82
C LYS A 40 1.74 4.96 -21.62
N ASP A 41 1.70 5.59 -20.45
CA ASP A 41 2.52 6.76 -20.11
C ASP A 41 3.67 6.41 -19.15
N GLY A 42 3.77 5.14 -18.75
CA GLY A 42 5.04 4.61 -18.29
C GLY A 42 5.87 4.33 -19.52
N ARG A 43 6.92 5.12 -19.76
CA ARG A 43 8.14 4.51 -20.30
C ARG A 43 8.55 3.40 -19.32
N SER A 44 7.91 2.24 -19.40
CA SER A 44 8.65 1.01 -19.60
C SER A 44 9.42 1.25 -20.88
N GLU A 45 10.54 1.97 -20.74
CA GLU A 45 11.72 1.48 -21.40
C GLU A 45 11.74 0.01 -20.99
N LEU A 46 11.24 -0.84 -21.89
CA LEU A 46 11.84 -2.13 -22.14
C LEU A 46 13.32 -1.80 -22.23
N ILE A 47 13.97 -1.73 -21.08
CA ILE A 47 15.39 -1.95 -20.94
C ILE A 47 15.47 -3.40 -21.34
N SER A 48 15.45 -3.64 -22.65
CA SER A 48 15.96 -4.86 -23.23
C SER A 48 17.33 -4.97 -22.61
N SER A 49 17.50 -5.97 -21.76
CA SER A 49 18.82 -6.31 -21.27
C SER A 49 19.72 -6.38 -22.52
N PRO A 50 20.92 -5.77 -22.54
CA PRO A 50 21.76 -5.68 -23.75
C PRO A 50 22.00 -7.02 -24.47
N ASP A 51 21.83 -8.10 -23.73
CA ASP A 51 21.95 -9.53 -24.04
C ASP A 51 20.65 -10.19 -24.57
N GLY A 52 19.51 -9.50 -24.60
CA GLY A 52 18.24 -10.03 -25.13
C GLY A 52 17.50 -10.99 -24.21
N GLU A 53 17.96 -11.13 -22.96
CA GLU A 53 17.24 -11.84 -21.90
C GLU A 53 15.95 -11.06 -21.54
N PRO A 54 14.82 -11.77 -21.29
CA PRO A 54 13.58 -11.12 -20.89
C PRO A 54 13.84 -10.37 -19.59
N ALA A 55 13.84 -9.04 -19.68
CA ALA A 55 14.03 -8.16 -18.54
C ALA A 55 13.13 -8.64 -17.41
N ALA A 56 13.74 -9.04 -16.29
CA ALA A 56 13.05 -9.58 -15.13
C ALA A 56 11.80 -8.73 -14.87
N TYR A 57 10.64 -9.38 -14.90
CA TYR A 57 9.33 -8.77 -14.81
C TYR A 57 9.29 -7.89 -13.55
N PHE A 58 9.59 -6.60 -13.69
CA PHE A 58 9.50 -5.65 -12.59
C PHE A 58 8.02 -5.61 -12.25
N GLY A 59 7.66 -6.28 -11.15
CA GLY A 59 6.28 -6.37 -10.69
C GLY A 59 5.60 -5.00 -10.62
N PRO A 60 4.26 -4.97 -10.56
CA PRO A 60 3.47 -3.74 -10.62
C PRO A 60 4.10 -2.65 -9.75
N ARG A 61 4.42 -1.50 -10.35
CA ARG A 61 5.08 -0.40 -9.62
C ARG A 61 4.21 -0.02 -8.41
N MET A 62 4.68 -0.36 -7.21
CA MET A 62 3.97 -0.06 -5.98
C MET A 62 3.75 1.45 -5.85
N THR A 63 2.49 1.87 -5.84
CA THR A 63 2.11 3.27 -5.61
C THR A 63 2.42 3.72 -4.17
N ILE A 64 2.31 5.02 -3.89
CA ILE A 64 2.42 5.55 -2.52
C ILE A 64 1.38 4.90 -1.61
N ALA A 65 0.15 4.70 -2.10
CA ALA A 65 -0.90 4.01 -1.34
C ALA A 65 -0.53 2.56 -1.04
N ASN A 66 0.02 1.80 -2.01
CA ASN A 66 0.48 0.43 -1.78
C ASN A 66 1.55 0.36 -0.70
N ARG A 67 2.57 1.22 -0.79
CA ARG A 67 3.65 1.28 0.21
C ARG A 67 3.11 1.64 1.59
N THR A 68 2.21 2.63 1.66
CA THR A 68 1.58 3.03 2.91
C THR A 68 0.80 1.87 3.53
N CYS A 69 -0.05 1.19 2.75
CA CYS A 69 -0.76 -0.01 3.20
C CYS A 69 0.20 -1.12 3.65
N TRP A 70 1.32 -1.31 2.96
CA TRP A 70 2.32 -2.31 3.35
C TRP A 70 2.95 -2.00 4.72
N TYR A 71 3.49 -0.79 4.90
CA TYR A 71 4.09 -0.37 6.17
C TYR A 71 3.06 -0.37 7.31
N MET A 72 1.86 0.16 7.07
CA MET A 72 0.80 0.23 8.07
C MET A 72 0.25 -1.15 8.43
N GLY A 73 0.10 -2.04 7.45
CA GLY A 73 -0.30 -3.42 7.71
C GLY A 73 0.70 -4.14 8.62
N PHE A 74 1.99 -3.97 8.36
CA PHE A 74 3.04 -4.53 9.24
C PHE A 74 3.00 -3.92 10.64
N ALA A 75 2.85 -2.59 10.76
CA ALA A 75 2.77 -1.89 12.04
C ALA A 75 1.56 -2.34 12.88
N LEU A 76 0.37 -2.46 12.27
CA LEU A 76 -0.85 -2.91 12.95
C LEU A 76 -0.73 -4.36 13.45
N ILE A 77 -0.15 -5.25 12.64
CA ILE A 77 0.12 -6.64 13.04
C ILE A 77 1.09 -6.65 14.23
N ALA A 78 2.19 -5.89 14.17
CA ALA A 78 3.17 -5.82 15.24
C ALA A 78 2.54 -5.31 16.55
N ILE A 79 1.76 -4.22 16.48
CA ILE A 79 1.03 -3.67 17.64
C ILE A 79 0.06 -4.72 18.21
N ALA A 80 -0.69 -5.43 17.37
CA ALA A 80 -1.62 -6.45 17.83
C ALA A 80 -0.91 -7.63 18.53
N VAL A 81 0.21 -8.11 17.97
CA VAL A 81 1.01 -9.19 18.56
C VAL A 81 1.59 -8.76 19.91
N VAL A 82 2.15 -7.56 20.01
CA VAL A 82 2.64 -7.00 21.28
C VAL A 82 1.49 -6.85 22.28
N GLY A 83 0.34 -6.37 21.85
CA GLY A 83 -0.85 -6.23 22.69
C GLY A 83 -1.36 -7.57 23.23
N PHE A 84 -1.27 -8.66 22.47
CA PHE A 84 -1.60 -10.00 22.97
C PHE A 84 -0.57 -10.51 23.99
N ALA A 85 0.72 -10.24 23.77
CA ALA A 85 1.79 -10.67 24.67
C ALA A 85 1.79 -9.88 25.99
N ALA A 86 1.35 -8.61 25.95
CA ALA A 86 1.39 -7.72 27.09
C ALA A 86 0.19 -6.75 27.06
N PRO A 87 -0.99 -7.20 27.54
CA PRO A 87 -2.26 -6.48 27.40
C PRO A 87 -2.36 -5.20 28.23
N VAL A 88 -1.40 -4.95 29.14
CA VAL A 88 -1.35 -3.77 30.01
C VAL A 88 0.05 -3.15 29.94
N ILE A 89 0.38 -2.54 28.80
CA ILE A 89 1.60 -1.73 28.63
C ILE A 89 1.18 -0.27 28.45
N TRP A 90 1.86 0.67 29.12
CA TRP A 90 1.70 2.13 28.95
C TRP A 90 0.26 2.63 28.98
N GLU A 91 -0.57 2.07 29.86
CA GLU A 91 -1.99 2.44 30.01
C GLU A 91 -2.86 2.20 28.76
N PHE A 92 -2.30 1.60 27.71
CA PHE A 92 -3.06 1.10 26.58
C PHE A 92 -4.00 0.00 27.04
N HIS A 93 -5.27 0.12 26.65
CA HIS A 93 -6.24 -0.95 26.87
C HIS A 93 -6.20 -1.91 25.68
N PHE A 94 -5.17 -2.75 25.63
CA PHE A 94 -5.04 -3.80 24.61
C PHE A 94 -5.94 -4.99 24.97
N GLY A 95 -7.25 -4.75 24.99
CA GLY A 95 -8.24 -5.81 25.18
C GLY A 95 -8.11 -6.87 24.09
N TYR A 96 -8.44 -8.13 24.42
CA TYR A 96 -8.30 -9.25 23.48
C TYR A 96 -9.01 -8.98 22.14
N ILE A 97 -10.23 -8.44 22.20
CA ILE A 97 -11.01 -8.08 21.01
C ILE A 97 -10.34 -6.94 20.23
N HIS A 98 -9.80 -5.94 20.91
CA HIS A 98 -9.10 -4.81 20.29
C HIS A 98 -7.87 -5.28 19.50
N ASN A 99 -7.06 -6.18 20.07
CA ASN A 99 -5.91 -6.77 19.40
C ASN A 99 -6.33 -7.64 18.21
N LEU A 100 -7.42 -8.39 18.33
CA LEU A 100 -7.95 -9.19 17.22
C LEU A 100 -8.39 -8.30 16.06
N ILE A 101 -9.08 -7.19 16.34
CA ILE A 101 -9.49 -6.22 15.31
C ILE A 101 -8.26 -5.63 14.63
N ASN A 102 -7.25 -5.18 15.39
CA ASN A 102 -6.02 -4.64 14.80
C ASN A 102 -5.24 -5.69 14.00
N LEU A 103 -5.24 -6.95 14.41
CA LEU A 103 -4.60 -8.03 13.66
C LEU A 103 -5.30 -8.25 12.32
N VAL A 104 -6.64 -8.36 12.31
CA VAL A 104 -7.43 -8.55 11.08
C VAL A 104 -7.29 -7.35 10.17
N ALA A 105 -7.38 -6.13 10.70
CA ALA A 105 -7.19 -4.90 9.95
C ALA A 105 -5.76 -4.81 9.39
N GLY A 106 -4.74 -5.19 10.16
CA GLY A 106 -3.36 -5.23 9.73
C GLY A 106 -3.11 -6.23 8.59
N VAL A 107 -3.65 -7.45 8.69
CA VAL A 107 -3.58 -8.46 7.62
C VAL A 107 -4.29 -7.99 6.36
N ALA A 108 -5.49 -7.42 6.48
CA ALA A 108 -6.23 -6.88 5.34
C ALA A 108 -5.47 -5.72 4.67
N THR A 109 -4.92 -4.81 5.46
CA THR A 109 -4.14 -3.66 4.97
C THR A 109 -2.86 -4.13 4.28
N LEU A 110 -2.13 -5.08 4.87
CA LEU A 110 -0.92 -5.66 4.29
C LEU A 110 -1.23 -6.39 2.98
N TRP A 111 -2.29 -7.20 2.95
CA TRP A 111 -2.75 -7.92 1.76
C TRP A 111 -3.06 -6.95 0.62
N VAL A 112 -3.75 -5.84 0.91
CA VAL A 112 -4.03 -4.80 -0.08
C VAL A 112 -2.75 -4.15 -0.58
N GLY A 113 -1.81 -3.85 0.31
CA GLY A 113 -0.51 -3.28 -0.04
C GLY A 113 0.29 -4.15 -1.01
N LEU A 114 0.26 -5.47 -0.82
CA LEU A 114 1.02 -6.45 -1.61
C LEU A 114 0.35 -6.87 -2.93
N THR A 115 -0.97 -7.03 -2.94
CA THR A 115 -1.64 -7.76 -4.04
C THR A 115 -2.52 -6.89 -4.93
N ARG A 116 -2.90 -5.69 -4.48
CA ARG A 116 -3.90 -4.87 -5.19
C ARG A 116 -3.25 -3.77 -6.02
N VAL A 117 -3.90 -3.45 -7.14
CA VAL A 117 -3.50 -2.37 -8.03
C VAL A 117 -3.67 -1.00 -7.36
N GLY A 118 -2.90 -0.01 -7.83
CA GLY A 118 -2.83 1.34 -7.26
C GLY A 118 -4.17 2.01 -6.94
N PRO A 119 -5.17 2.01 -7.86
CA PRO A 119 -6.47 2.61 -7.59
C PRO A 119 -7.23 1.95 -6.43
N VAL A 120 -7.17 0.61 -6.33
CA VAL A 120 -7.83 -0.14 -5.25
C VAL A 120 -7.14 0.12 -3.92
N ALA A 121 -5.80 0.08 -3.91
CA ALA A 121 -5.02 0.39 -2.71
C ALA A 121 -5.29 1.82 -2.21
N ARG A 122 -5.43 2.80 -3.13
CA ARG A 122 -5.80 4.17 -2.79
C ARG A 122 -7.18 4.24 -2.14
N SER A 123 -8.22 3.69 -2.78
CA SER A 123 -9.59 3.73 -2.22
C SER A 123 -9.65 3.07 -0.86
N PHE A 124 -9.00 1.92 -0.70
CA PHE A 124 -8.88 1.24 0.59
C PHE A 124 -8.20 2.11 1.64
N SER A 125 -7.05 2.72 1.32
CA SER A 125 -6.29 3.59 2.23
C SER A 125 -7.11 4.80 2.67
N LEU A 126 -7.91 5.39 1.77
CA LEU A 126 -8.82 6.49 2.09
C LEU A 126 -9.95 6.04 3.02
N CYS A 127 -10.62 4.92 2.72
CA CYS A 127 -11.72 4.41 3.53
C CYS A 127 -11.25 4.01 4.93
N MET A 128 -10.20 3.18 5.01
CA MET A 128 -9.65 2.74 6.29
C MET A 128 -9.03 3.90 7.07
N GLY A 129 -8.31 4.79 6.40
CA GLY A 129 -7.72 5.98 7.03
C GLY A 129 -8.80 6.88 7.64
N THR A 130 -9.90 7.11 6.93
CA THR A 130 -11.03 7.89 7.43
C THR A 130 -11.68 7.18 8.63
N ALA A 131 -11.95 5.87 8.55
CA ALA A 131 -12.55 5.12 9.63
C ALA A 131 -11.70 5.17 10.91
N TYR A 132 -10.40 4.87 10.81
CA TYR A 132 -9.46 4.92 11.94
C TYR A 132 -9.34 6.32 12.53
N LEU A 133 -9.26 7.35 11.67
CA LEU A 133 -9.18 8.74 12.12
C LEU A 133 -10.45 9.15 12.87
N LEU A 134 -11.62 8.79 12.36
CA LEU A 134 -12.90 9.05 13.04
C LEU A 134 -12.99 8.32 14.37
N PHE A 135 -12.60 7.04 14.46
CA PHE A 135 -12.57 6.33 15.73
C PHE A 135 -11.64 7.00 16.75
N GLY A 136 -10.45 7.42 16.31
CA GLY A 136 -9.51 8.17 17.16
C GLY A 136 -10.12 9.48 17.68
N ILE A 137 -10.68 10.30 16.78
CA ILE A 137 -11.31 11.59 17.16
C ILE A 137 -12.50 11.37 18.08
N LEU A 138 -13.43 10.49 17.73
CA LEU A 138 -14.62 10.23 18.52
C LEU A 138 -14.26 9.75 19.92
N GLY A 139 -13.24 8.90 20.04
CA GLY A 139 -12.83 8.46 21.37
C GLY A 139 -12.12 9.50 22.21
N PHE A 140 -11.53 10.55 21.63
CA PHE A 140 -11.16 11.73 22.41
C PHE A 140 -12.37 12.55 22.82
N VAL A 141 -13.27 12.84 21.88
CA VAL A 141 -14.47 13.66 22.13
C VAL A 141 -15.34 13.03 23.22
N PHE A 142 -15.56 11.72 23.17
CA PHE A 142 -16.35 10.98 24.16
C PHE A 142 -15.53 10.50 25.36
N GLY A 143 -14.19 10.55 25.28
CA GLY A 143 -13.28 10.17 26.37
C GLY A 143 -12.86 11.32 27.28
N MET A 144 -13.18 12.58 26.91
CA MET A 144 -12.93 13.74 27.75
C MET A 144 -13.75 13.66 29.05
N ASN A 145 -13.06 13.82 30.19
CA ASN A 145 -13.70 13.89 31.51
C ASN A 145 -14.75 15.01 31.54
N VAL A 146 -16.03 14.67 31.71
CA VAL A 146 -17.07 15.65 32.04
C VAL A 146 -17.07 15.82 33.55
N ILE A 147 -16.78 17.05 34.02
CA ILE A 147 -16.95 17.39 35.44
C ILE A 147 -18.45 17.46 35.70
N VAL A 148 -19.02 16.42 36.30
CA VAL A 148 -20.40 16.43 36.77
C VAL A 148 -20.36 16.65 38.29
N ASN A 149 -20.99 17.73 38.77
CA ASN A 149 -21.12 18.07 40.20
C ASN A 149 -19.80 18.27 40.97
N GLY A 150 -18.79 18.90 40.36
CA GLY A 150 -17.58 19.33 41.08
C GLY A 150 -16.62 18.21 41.51
N ALA A 151 -16.99 16.95 41.27
CA ALA A 151 -16.07 15.83 41.30
C ALA A 151 -15.57 15.57 39.88
N VAL A 152 -14.26 15.38 39.72
CA VAL A 152 -13.72 14.74 38.52
C VAL A 152 -14.11 13.27 38.63
N GLU A 153 -15.31 12.90 38.18
CA GLU A 153 -15.64 11.49 37.97
C GLU A 153 -14.87 11.00 36.74
N ALA A 154 -13.58 10.70 36.95
CA ALA A 154 -12.64 10.28 35.92
C ALA A 154 -12.84 8.84 35.45
N ARG A 155 -14.08 8.33 35.37
CA ARG A 155 -14.33 6.89 35.20
C ARG A 155 -15.19 6.54 34.00
N TYR A 156 -14.61 6.55 32.81
CA TYR A 156 -14.95 5.55 31.77
C TYR A 156 -16.39 5.54 31.21
N TYR A 157 -17.13 6.66 31.18
CA TYR A 157 -18.60 6.59 31.01
C TYR A 157 -19.19 6.56 29.60
N MET A 158 -18.41 6.21 28.58
CA MET A 158 -19.01 5.60 27.37
C MET A 158 -18.38 4.25 27.06
N THR A 159 -18.24 3.38 28.06
CA THR A 159 -18.16 1.94 27.76
C THR A 159 -19.45 1.49 27.09
N TRP A 160 -19.46 1.43 25.75
CA TRP A 160 -20.51 0.71 24.99
C TRP A 160 -20.58 -0.73 25.53
N VAL A 161 -19.42 -1.33 25.84
CA VAL A 161 -19.28 -2.60 26.54
C VAL A 161 -18.23 -2.44 27.65
N PRO A 162 -18.62 -2.57 28.94
CA PRO A 162 -17.70 -2.49 30.08
C PRO A 162 -16.49 -3.42 29.91
N GLY A 163 -15.28 -2.88 30.08
CA GLY A 163 -14.02 -3.65 30.01
C GLY A 163 -13.56 -4.06 28.60
N SER A 164 -14.12 -3.49 27.54
CA SER A 164 -13.64 -3.75 26.16
C SER A 164 -13.56 -2.53 25.24
N ALA A 165 -14.40 -1.51 25.43
CA ALA A 165 -14.36 -0.27 24.65
C ALA A 165 -14.31 0.93 25.60
N GLU A 166 -13.11 1.34 26.00
CA GLU A 166 -12.89 2.49 26.89
C GLU A 166 -12.39 3.69 26.10
N PHE A 167 -13.19 4.76 26.00
CA PHE A 167 -12.80 5.99 25.30
C PHE A 167 -11.73 6.80 26.07
N GLY A 168 -10.94 7.60 25.35
CA GLY A 168 -10.01 8.58 25.93
C GLY A 168 -8.63 8.05 26.34
N ARG A 169 -8.34 6.78 26.05
CA ARG A 169 -7.04 6.16 26.32
C ARG A 169 -6.03 6.30 25.18
N TRP A 170 -4.78 5.93 25.46
CA TRP A 170 -3.66 6.05 24.53
C TRP A 170 -3.88 5.35 23.18
N ASP A 171 -4.70 4.30 23.12
CA ASP A 171 -5.06 3.59 21.89
C ASP A 171 -5.78 4.49 20.87
N HIS A 172 -6.50 5.51 21.33
CA HIS A 172 -7.14 6.48 20.44
C HIS A 172 -6.15 7.38 19.71
N TYR A 173 -4.99 7.67 20.33
CA TYR A 173 -3.89 8.36 19.63
C TYR A 173 -3.33 7.47 18.52
N LEU A 174 -3.19 6.16 18.77
CA LEU A 174 -2.75 5.22 17.73
C LEU A 174 -3.76 5.16 16.59
N HIS A 175 -5.06 5.09 16.88
CA HIS A 175 -6.11 5.12 15.85
C HIS A 175 -6.06 6.38 15.01
N ALA A 176 -5.98 7.55 15.66
CA ALA A 176 -5.87 8.83 14.97
C ALA A 176 -4.61 8.92 14.10
N LEU A 177 -3.46 8.50 14.63
CA LEU A 177 -2.18 8.52 13.90
C LEU A 177 -2.18 7.55 12.71
N CYS A 178 -2.62 6.31 12.92
CA CYS A 178 -2.72 5.31 11.86
C CYS A 178 -3.70 5.77 10.77
N GLY A 179 -4.84 6.33 11.19
CA GLY A 179 -5.84 6.90 10.31
C GLY A 179 -5.29 8.03 9.46
N ALA A 180 -4.57 8.98 10.08
CA ALA A 180 -3.94 10.09 9.38
C ALA A 180 -2.89 9.63 8.36
N ILE A 181 -2.04 8.66 8.70
CA ILE A 181 -1.02 8.13 7.79
C ILE A 181 -1.67 7.43 6.58
N LEU A 182 -2.66 6.56 6.82
CA LEU A 182 -3.40 5.89 5.74
C LEU A 182 -4.15 6.88 4.86
N LEU A 183 -4.81 7.88 5.46
CA LEU A 183 -5.53 8.90 4.72
C LEU A 183 -4.57 9.74 3.85
N ALA A 184 -3.43 10.16 4.40
CA ALA A 184 -2.39 10.87 3.66
C ALA A 184 -1.83 10.02 2.51
N GLY A 185 -1.53 8.75 2.74
CA GLY A 185 -1.08 7.83 1.69
C GLY A 185 -2.09 7.69 0.55
N GLY A 186 -3.38 7.67 0.87
CA GLY A 186 -4.47 7.66 -0.11
C GLY A 186 -4.58 8.97 -0.90
N ILE A 187 -4.53 10.13 -0.23
CA ILE A 187 -4.63 11.46 -0.85
C ILE A 187 -3.41 11.74 -1.75
N LEU A 188 -2.21 11.41 -1.28
CA LEU A 188 -0.95 11.65 -1.99
C LEU A 188 -0.75 10.70 -3.17
N SER A 189 -1.46 9.56 -3.21
CA SER A 189 -1.43 8.64 -4.34
C SER A 189 -2.21 9.24 -5.53
N ARG A 190 -1.50 9.75 -6.54
CA ARG A 190 -2.12 10.36 -7.72
C ARG A 190 -2.97 9.34 -8.49
N GLN A 191 -4.20 9.73 -8.82
CA GLN A 191 -5.00 9.02 -9.82
C GLN A 191 -4.47 9.48 -11.17
N ARG A 192 -3.87 8.56 -11.94
CA ARG A 192 -3.79 8.76 -13.38
C ARG A 192 -5.22 8.56 -13.88
N ILE A 193 -5.96 9.66 -14.03
CA ILE A 193 -7.23 9.63 -14.74
C ILE A 193 -6.83 9.43 -16.19
N SER A 194 -6.93 8.19 -16.69
CA SER A 194 -6.88 7.91 -18.11
C SER A 194 -8.12 8.58 -18.71
N LEU A 195 -7.96 9.83 -19.14
CA LEU A 195 -8.97 10.50 -19.94
C LEU A 195 -9.03 9.72 -21.25
N ARG A 196 -9.92 8.73 -21.28
CA ARG A 196 -10.30 8.00 -22.48
C ARG A 196 -10.84 9.05 -23.44
N SER A 197 -9.97 9.60 -24.28
CA SER A 197 -10.34 10.57 -25.31
C SER A 197 -11.35 9.85 -26.21
N GLY A 198 -12.62 10.11 -25.93
CA GLY A 198 -13.72 9.71 -26.78
C GLY A 198 -13.42 10.26 -28.16
N VAL A 199 -13.05 9.35 -29.03
CA VAL A 199 -13.09 9.49 -30.48
C VAL A 199 -14.50 9.99 -30.80
N LEU A 200 -14.63 11.30 -30.98
CA LEU A 200 -15.74 11.90 -31.71
C LEU A 200 -15.60 11.38 -33.14
N LYS A 201 -16.47 10.44 -33.50
CA LYS A 201 -16.78 10.08 -34.88
C LYS A 201 -18.15 10.64 -35.22
#